data_AF-X1V3S0-F1
#
_entry.id   AF-X1V3S0-F1
#
_cell.length_a   1.000
_cell.length_b   1.000
_cell.length_c   1.000
_cell.angle_alpha   90.00
_cell.angle_beta   90.00
_cell.angle_gamma   90.00
#
_symmetry.space_group_name_H-M   'P 1'
#
loop_
_entity.id
_entity.type
_entity.pdbx_description
1 polymer ?
#
loop_
_entity_poly.entity_id
_entity_poly.type
_entity_poly.pdbx_seq_one_letter_code
_entity_poly.pdbx_strand_id
1 'polypeptide(L)'
;SFEINLLIRSIFIYGRYNKFLRGIPQTHWDCRTCRGKGCEECNFTGKQYKTSVEEIISPEFVKEARAEGSKFHGAGREDIDVRMLGKGRPFVLELIKPKIRFLELERIQKKINKRNKRKVGINELRYSNKEQVKALKLDAENTRKVYRALTYSNEKVTKDNFGNLLKKLKDTLENKKIHQRTPVRVSHRRADKIRNKKIYLLEGKFIKPGVFEFLIE
;
A
#
# COMPACT_ATOMS: atom_id res chain seq x y z
N SER A 1 38.92 7.82 -31.56
CA SER A 1 38.09 6.61 -31.32
C SER A 1 36.66 7.08 -31.06
N PHE A 2 35.65 6.38 -31.58
CA PHE A 2 34.25 6.67 -31.25
C PHE A 2 33.70 5.55 -30.38
N GLU A 3 32.90 5.93 -29.39
CA GLU A 3 32.23 5.00 -28.47
C GLU A 3 30.75 4.89 -28.86
N ILE A 4 30.26 3.67 -29.09
CA ILE A 4 28.86 3.40 -29.40
C ILE A 4 28.19 2.86 -28.13
N ASN A 5 27.20 3.60 -27.62
CA ASN A 5 26.49 3.27 -26.39
C ASN A 5 25.05 2.81 -26.66
N LEU A 6 24.71 1.61 -26.21
CA LEU A 6 23.34 1.08 -26.28
C LEU A 6 22.53 1.47 -25.03
N LEU A 7 21.47 2.24 -25.22
CA LEU A 7 20.57 2.67 -24.15
C LEU A 7 19.27 1.86 -24.13
N ILE A 8 19.18 0.87 -23.26
CA ILE A 8 17.95 0.07 -23.07
C ILE A 8 16.99 0.82 -22.14
N ARG A 9 15.90 1.35 -22.71
CA ARG A 9 14.86 2.08 -21.95
C ARG A 9 14.03 1.14 -21.07
N SER A 10 13.64 1.61 -19.88
CA SER A 10 12.71 0.88 -19.01
C SER A 10 11.37 0.61 -19.69
N ILE A 11 10.66 -0.43 -19.26
CA ILE A 11 9.22 -0.60 -19.51
C ILE A 11 8.46 -0.44 -18.20
N PHE A 12 7.20 -0.02 -18.28
CA PHE A 12 6.37 0.23 -17.12
C PHE A 12 5.11 -0.63 -17.18
N ILE A 13 4.80 -1.32 -16.09
CA ILE A 13 3.59 -2.14 -15.95
C ILE A 13 2.74 -1.54 -14.84
N TYR A 14 1.54 -1.08 -15.17
CA TYR A 14 0.53 -0.71 -14.19
C TYR A 14 -0.15 -1.97 -13.66
N GLY A 15 -0.57 -1.92 -12.40
CA GLY A 15 -1.46 -2.90 -11.81
C GLY A 15 -2.10 -2.39 -10.53
N ARG A 16 -2.91 -3.23 -9.89
CA ARG A 16 -3.37 -3.01 -8.52
C ARG A 16 -2.99 -4.20 -7.66
N TYR A 17 -2.59 -3.94 -6.43
CA TYR A 17 -2.30 -5.00 -5.47
C TYR A 17 -3.31 -5.01 -4.32
N ASN A 18 -3.68 -6.22 -3.90
CA ASN A 18 -4.32 -6.49 -2.63
C ASN A 18 -3.26 -7.03 -1.66
N LYS A 19 -3.31 -6.57 -0.41
CA LYS A 19 -2.46 -7.04 0.69
C LYS A 19 -3.37 -7.69 1.73
N PHE A 20 -3.31 -9.01 1.81
CA PHE A 20 -4.14 -9.82 2.70
C PHE A 20 -3.47 -10.06 4.06
N LEU A 21 -2.13 -10.10 4.08
CA LEU A 21 -1.32 -10.35 5.27
C LEU A 21 -0.94 -9.02 5.96
N ARG A 22 -1.16 -8.96 7.28
CA ARG A 22 -0.60 -7.90 8.15
C ARG A 22 0.85 -8.25 8.52
N GLY A 23 1.67 -7.26 8.81
CA GLY A 23 3.07 -7.48 9.20
C GLY A 23 4.09 -7.43 8.05
N ILE A 24 3.67 -7.08 6.83
CA ILE A 24 4.58 -6.83 5.70
C ILE A 24 4.47 -5.37 5.23
N PRO A 25 5.59 -4.65 5.02
CA PRO A 25 5.57 -3.32 4.45
C PRO A 25 5.21 -3.35 2.95
N GLN A 26 4.89 -2.18 2.39
CA GLN A 26 4.66 -2.04 0.95
C GLN A 26 5.96 -2.25 0.16
N THR A 27 7.03 -1.59 0.57
CA THR A 27 8.36 -1.64 -0.06
C THR A 27 9.38 -2.29 0.85
N HIS A 28 10.54 -2.66 0.29
CA HIS A 28 11.67 -3.17 1.06
C HIS A 28 12.15 -2.16 2.11
N TRP A 29 12.46 -2.64 3.32
CA TRP A 29 13.03 -1.84 4.40
C TRP A 29 14.34 -2.48 4.87
N ASP A 30 15.44 -1.75 4.70
CA ASP A 30 16.75 -2.16 5.18
C ASP A 30 16.75 -2.30 6.70
N CYS A 31 17.53 -3.26 7.21
CA CYS A 31 17.84 -3.36 8.62
C CYS A 31 18.47 -2.04 9.10
N ARG A 32 17.95 -1.51 10.21
CA ARG A 32 18.37 -0.21 10.74
C ARG A 32 19.84 -0.19 11.19
N THR A 33 20.32 -1.34 11.66
CA THR A 33 21.67 -1.51 12.20
C THR A 33 22.70 -1.63 11.10
N CYS A 34 22.52 -2.55 10.14
CA CYS A 34 23.51 -2.79 9.09
C CYS A 34 23.24 -2.07 7.75
N ARG A 35 22.11 -1.37 7.62
CA ARG A 35 21.70 -0.63 6.41
C ARG A 35 21.78 -1.50 5.13
N GLY A 36 21.18 -2.69 5.18
CA GLY A 36 21.13 -3.59 4.03
C GLY A 36 22.29 -4.58 3.91
N LYS A 37 23.40 -4.39 4.64
CA LYS A 37 24.61 -5.24 4.51
C LYS A 37 24.46 -6.68 5.03
N GLY A 38 23.55 -6.92 5.97
CA GLY A 38 23.48 -8.14 6.76
C GLY A 38 24.23 -8.02 8.09
N CYS A 39 23.59 -8.45 9.18
CA CYS A 39 24.16 -8.56 10.52
C CYS A 39 23.36 -9.59 11.35
N GLU A 40 23.90 -10.01 12.49
CA GLU A 40 23.25 -10.97 13.40
C GLU A 40 21.81 -10.58 13.76
N GLU A 41 21.55 -9.30 14.05
CA GLU A 41 20.22 -8.81 14.44
C GLU A 41 19.14 -9.05 13.36
N CYS A 42 19.53 -9.01 12.08
CA CYS A 42 18.63 -9.30 10.96
C CYS A 42 18.81 -10.72 10.40
N ASN A 43 19.48 -11.61 11.14
CA ASN A 43 19.87 -12.95 10.68
C ASN A 43 20.60 -12.92 9.32
N PHE A 44 21.51 -11.96 9.16
CA PHE A 44 22.30 -11.73 7.94
C PHE A 44 21.50 -11.44 6.67
N THR A 45 20.19 -11.20 6.78
CA THR A 45 19.34 -10.92 5.60
C THR A 45 19.51 -9.50 5.06
N GLY A 46 20.03 -8.59 5.88
CA GLY A 46 20.09 -7.16 5.59
C GLY A 46 18.75 -6.44 5.75
N LYS A 47 17.67 -7.13 6.11
CA LYS A 47 16.30 -6.60 6.06
C LYS A 47 15.73 -6.35 7.45
N GLN A 48 14.93 -5.30 7.59
CA GLN A 48 14.12 -5.08 8.79
C GLN A 48 12.91 -6.03 8.83
N TYR A 49 12.34 -6.35 7.66
CA TYR A 49 11.23 -7.29 7.54
C TYR A 49 11.56 -8.36 6.51
N LYS A 50 11.07 -9.59 6.75
CA LYS A 50 11.39 -10.76 5.91
C LYS A 50 11.01 -10.56 4.43
N THR A 51 9.94 -9.81 4.15
CA THR A 51 9.45 -9.55 2.80
C THR A 51 8.55 -8.31 2.78
N SER A 52 8.18 -7.87 1.59
CA SER A 52 7.29 -6.73 1.32
C SER A 52 6.36 -7.03 0.14
N VAL A 53 5.37 -6.17 -0.09
CA VAL A 53 4.50 -6.28 -1.29
C VAL A 53 5.35 -6.19 -2.57
N GLU A 54 6.28 -5.25 -2.62
CA GLU A 54 7.25 -5.08 -3.71
C GLU A 54 8.07 -6.36 -3.97
N GLU A 55 8.64 -6.95 -2.92
CA GLU A 55 9.48 -8.16 -3.05
C GLU A 55 8.68 -9.42 -3.41
N ILE A 56 7.36 -9.42 -3.19
CA ILE A 56 6.48 -10.51 -3.63
C ILE A 56 6.14 -10.38 -5.12
N ILE A 57 5.94 -9.16 -5.61
CA ILE A 57 5.45 -8.90 -6.97
C ILE A 57 6.62 -8.85 -7.96
N SER A 58 7.63 -8.02 -7.68
CA SER A 58 8.65 -7.60 -8.64
C SER A 58 9.52 -8.73 -9.22
N PRO A 59 9.96 -9.75 -8.44
CA PRO A 59 10.90 -10.74 -8.94
C PRO A 59 10.42 -11.53 -10.16
N GLU A 60 9.11 -11.82 -10.24
CA GLU A 60 8.55 -12.55 -11.37
C GLU A 60 8.60 -11.70 -12.66
N PHE A 61 8.30 -10.41 -12.57
CA PHE A 61 8.44 -9.51 -13.72
C PHE A 61 9.89 -9.30 -14.14
N VAL A 62 10.81 -9.14 -13.18
CA VAL A 62 12.24 -9.01 -13.47
C VAL A 62 12.76 -10.24 -14.18
N LYS A 63 12.37 -11.44 -13.71
CA LYS A 63 12.72 -12.72 -14.34
C LYS A 63 12.19 -12.82 -15.77
N GLU A 64 10.89 -12.60 -15.96
CA GLU A 64 10.22 -12.77 -17.26
C GLU A 64 10.68 -11.71 -18.28
N ALA A 65 11.02 -10.49 -17.83
CA ALA A 65 11.60 -9.44 -18.67
C ALA A 65 13.11 -9.54 -18.89
N ARG A 66 13.78 -10.45 -18.16
CA ARG A 66 15.26 -10.48 -18.04
C ARG A 66 15.83 -9.08 -17.80
N ALA A 67 15.19 -8.35 -16.88
CA ALA A 67 15.57 -7.01 -16.48
C ALA A 67 16.72 -7.06 -15.46
N GLU A 68 17.51 -5.99 -15.37
CA GLU A 68 18.55 -5.86 -14.33
C GLU A 68 17.94 -5.61 -12.94
N GLY A 69 16.71 -5.10 -12.89
CA GLY A 69 16.01 -4.84 -11.65
C GLY A 69 14.68 -4.13 -11.89
N SER A 70 14.13 -3.57 -10.81
CA SER A 70 12.85 -2.87 -10.87
C SER A 70 12.75 -1.71 -9.88
N LYS A 71 11.82 -0.78 -10.13
CA LYS A 71 11.38 0.22 -9.15
C LYS A 71 9.87 0.13 -8.97
N PHE A 72 9.42 0.03 -7.72
CA PHE A 72 8.01 -0.05 -7.37
C PHE A 72 7.44 1.34 -7.03
N HIS A 73 6.47 1.81 -7.81
CA HIS A 73 5.81 3.10 -7.61
C HIS A 73 4.37 2.88 -7.15
N GLY A 74 4.09 3.01 -5.85
CA GLY A 74 2.74 2.87 -5.29
C GLY A 74 1.95 4.18 -5.26
N ALA A 75 0.63 4.12 -5.45
CA ALA A 75 -0.30 5.25 -5.28
C ALA A 75 -0.53 5.53 -3.79
N GLY A 76 0.47 6.09 -3.11
CA GLY A 76 0.52 6.17 -1.65
C GLY A 76 0.89 4.84 -0.98
N ARG A 77 0.76 4.77 0.35
CA ARG A 77 1.18 3.62 1.16
C ARG A 77 0.23 3.36 2.34
N GLU A 78 0.02 2.10 2.70
CA GLU A 78 -0.60 1.68 3.96
C GLU A 78 0.46 1.25 4.99
N ASP A 79 0.09 1.29 6.27
CA ASP A 79 0.97 0.82 7.34
C ASP A 79 1.12 -0.70 7.35
N ILE A 80 2.19 -1.15 8.01
CA ILE A 80 2.63 -2.54 7.99
C ILE A 80 1.57 -3.51 8.49
N ASP A 81 0.83 -3.09 9.50
CA ASP A 81 -0.26 -3.81 10.13
C ASP A 81 -1.59 -3.65 9.36
N VAL A 82 -1.68 -2.82 8.33
CA VAL A 82 -2.93 -2.58 7.57
C VAL A 82 -3.04 -3.52 6.37
N ARG A 83 -4.24 -4.05 6.12
CA ARG A 83 -4.59 -4.82 4.91
C ARG A 83 -5.10 -3.88 3.81
N MET A 84 -4.85 -4.23 2.55
CA MET A 84 -5.37 -3.54 1.37
C MET A 84 -6.32 -4.45 0.60
N LEU A 85 -7.62 -4.24 0.75
CA LEU A 85 -8.68 -5.09 0.20
C LEU A 85 -9.42 -4.40 -0.97
N GLY A 86 -10.60 -4.88 -1.33
CA GLY A 86 -11.42 -4.34 -2.43
C GLY A 86 -10.69 -4.43 -3.77
N LYS A 87 -10.77 -3.37 -4.58
CA LYS A 87 -10.05 -3.26 -5.87
C LYS A 87 -8.53 -3.22 -5.72
N GLY A 88 -7.99 -3.12 -4.49
CA GLY A 88 -6.55 -3.01 -4.25
C GLY A 88 -6.01 -1.60 -4.48
N ARG A 89 -4.72 -1.41 -4.19
CA ARG A 89 -4.02 -0.14 -4.39
C ARG A 89 -3.32 -0.13 -5.76
N PRO A 90 -3.48 0.94 -6.56
CA PRO A 90 -2.72 1.11 -7.80
C PRO A 90 -1.21 1.16 -7.57
N PHE A 91 -0.45 0.57 -8.49
CA PHE A 91 1.00 0.68 -8.56
C PHE A 91 1.47 0.69 -10.03
N VAL A 92 2.68 1.19 -10.24
CA VAL A 92 3.43 1.02 -11.49
C VAL A 92 4.78 0.39 -11.16
N LEU A 93 5.10 -0.72 -11.83
CA LEU A 93 6.40 -1.36 -11.77
C LEU A 93 7.23 -0.92 -12.97
N GLU A 94 8.35 -0.24 -12.72
CA GLU A 94 9.34 0.10 -13.72
C GLU A 94 10.38 -1.00 -13.79
N LEU A 95 10.56 -1.64 -14.94
CA LEU A 95 11.56 -2.69 -15.16
C LEU A 95 12.78 -2.07 -15.86
N ILE A 96 13.95 -2.21 -15.23
CA ILE A 96 15.19 -1.54 -15.63
C ILE A 96 15.93 -2.38 -16.67
N LYS A 97 16.27 -1.77 -17.80
CA LYS A 97 16.99 -2.40 -18.93
C LYS A 97 16.48 -3.82 -19.28
N PRO A 98 15.19 -3.97 -19.58
CA PRO A 98 14.61 -5.28 -19.91
C PRO A 98 15.14 -5.77 -21.26
N LYS A 99 15.56 -7.03 -21.33
CA LYS A 99 15.91 -7.69 -22.60
C LYS A 99 14.67 -8.23 -23.33
N ILE A 100 13.63 -8.60 -22.59
CA ILE A 100 12.32 -9.00 -23.12
C ILE A 100 11.32 -7.89 -22.79
N ARG A 101 10.72 -7.30 -23.84
CA ARG A 101 9.86 -6.11 -23.71
C ARG A 101 8.37 -6.39 -23.80
N PHE A 102 8.01 -7.56 -24.34
CA PHE A 102 6.64 -8.04 -24.47
C PHE A 102 6.42 -9.25 -23.56
N LEU A 103 5.81 -9.00 -22.42
CA LEU A 103 5.46 -9.95 -21.37
C LEU A 103 4.01 -10.42 -21.50
N GLU A 104 3.82 -11.70 -21.22
CA GLU A 104 2.52 -12.37 -21.01
C GLU A 104 1.93 -12.00 -19.63
N LEU A 105 1.33 -10.80 -19.53
CA LEU A 105 0.90 -10.23 -18.23
C LEU A 105 -0.11 -11.12 -17.50
N GLU A 106 -1.06 -11.73 -18.21
CA GLU A 106 -2.07 -12.60 -17.59
C GLU A 106 -1.44 -13.84 -16.96
N ARG A 107 -0.46 -14.45 -17.64
CA ARG A 107 0.30 -15.59 -17.10
C ARG A 107 1.08 -15.20 -15.84
N ILE A 108 1.73 -14.03 -15.87
CA ILE A 108 2.46 -13.49 -14.71
C ILE A 108 1.52 -13.26 -13.52
N GLN A 109 0.37 -12.62 -13.77
CA GLN A 109 -0.68 -12.39 -12.76
C GLN A 109 -1.13 -13.71 -12.10
N LYS A 110 -1.51 -14.70 -12.91
CA LYS A 110 -1.95 -16.02 -12.41
C LYS A 110 -0.87 -16.69 -11.56
N LYS A 111 0.40 -16.61 -11.98
CA LYS A 111 1.55 -17.20 -11.27
C LYS A 111 1.82 -16.53 -9.92
N ILE A 112 1.83 -15.20 -9.88
CA ILE A 112 2.01 -14.43 -8.63
C ILE A 112 0.84 -14.70 -7.67
N ASN A 113 -0.40 -14.64 -8.16
CA ASN A 113 -1.59 -14.84 -7.33
C ASN A 113 -1.68 -16.26 -6.77
N LYS A 114 -1.32 -17.28 -7.57
CA LYS A 114 -1.31 -18.68 -7.12
C LYS A 114 -0.29 -18.91 -6.00
N ARG A 115 0.94 -18.40 -6.17
CA ARG A 115 2.02 -18.57 -5.18
C ARG A 115 1.79 -17.77 -3.90
N ASN A 116 1.08 -16.65 -3.98
CA ASN A 116 0.97 -15.68 -2.89
C ASN A 116 -0.46 -15.48 -2.37
N LYS A 117 -1.36 -16.44 -2.62
CA LYS A 117 -2.82 -16.36 -2.36
C LYS A 117 -3.22 -15.78 -1.00
N ARG A 118 -2.44 -16.01 0.05
CA ARG A 118 -2.70 -15.52 1.42
C ARG A 118 -1.96 -14.23 1.81
N LYS A 119 -1.06 -13.73 0.96
CA LYS A 119 -0.20 -12.58 1.24
C LYS A 119 -0.56 -11.39 0.37
N VAL A 120 -0.45 -11.56 -0.95
CA VAL A 120 -0.62 -10.51 -1.95
C VAL A 120 -1.29 -11.08 -3.19
N GLY A 121 -2.23 -10.33 -3.75
CA GLY A 121 -2.78 -10.57 -5.09
C GLY A 121 -2.58 -9.35 -5.96
N ILE A 122 -2.45 -9.53 -7.27
CA ILE A 122 -2.40 -8.46 -8.27
C ILE A 122 -3.49 -8.63 -9.32
N ASN A 123 -3.97 -7.52 -9.85
CA ASN A 123 -4.99 -7.46 -10.90
C ASN A 123 -4.82 -6.21 -11.78
N GLU A 124 -5.64 -6.10 -12.83
CA GLU A 124 -5.65 -4.97 -13.77
C GLU A 124 -4.28 -4.65 -14.38
N LEU A 125 -3.50 -5.69 -14.71
CA LEU A 125 -2.19 -5.50 -15.32
C LEU A 125 -2.29 -4.95 -16.73
N ARG A 126 -1.54 -3.88 -17.02
CA ARG A 126 -1.37 -3.34 -18.38
C ARG A 126 -0.05 -2.61 -18.53
N TYR A 127 0.40 -2.44 -19.77
CA TYR A 127 1.50 -1.53 -20.05
C TYR A 127 1.14 -0.10 -19.68
N SER A 128 2.17 0.63 -19.28
CA SER A 128 2.12 1.98 -18.73
C SER A 128 3.33 2.76 -19.25
N ASN A 129 3.44 4.00 -18.81
CA ASN A 129 4.56 4.89 -19.11
C ASN A 129 4.98 5.70 -17.87
N LYS A 130 5.97 6.57 -18.05
CA LYS A 130 6.53 7.40 -16.98
C LYS A 130 5.56 8.51 -16.56
N GLU A 131 4.71 8.96 -17.46
CA GLU A 131 3.68 9.97 -17.24
C GLU A 131 2.65 9.45 -16.24
N GLN A 132 2.23 8.20 -16.40
CA GLN A 132 1.32 7.55 -15.46
C GLN A 132 1.94 7.39 -14.07
N VAL A 133 3.26 7.20 -13.93
CA VAL A 133 3.94 7.22 -12.62
C VAL A 133 3.78 8.59 -11.93
N LYS A 134 3.86 9.69 -12.68
CA LYS A 134 3.66 11.04 -12.15
C LYS A 134 2.20 11.25 -11.74
N ALA A 135 1.25 10.88 -12.60
CA ALA A 135 -0.18 10.96 -12.31
C ALA A 135 -0.54 10.17 -11.04
N LEU A 136 -0.02 8.95 -10.91
CA LEU A 136 -0.22 8.09 -9.75
C LEU A 136 0.17 8.78 -8.41
N LYS A 137 1.25 9.57 -8.42
CA LYS A 137 1.74 10.28 -7.24
C LYS A 137 0.88 11.50 -6.90
N LEU A 138 0.43 12.23 -7.92
CA LEU A 138 -0.44 13.41 -7.76
C LEU A 138 -1.84 13.01 -7.28
N ASP A 139 -2.41 11.96 -7.87
CA ASP A 139 -3.79 11.52 -7.57
C ASP A 139 -3.91 10.85 -6.19
N ALA A 140 -2.81 10.30 -5.66
CA ALA A 140 -2.80 9.64 -4.35
C ALA A 140 -3.28 10.55 -3.21
N GLU A 141 -3.08 11.87 -3.33
CA GLU A 141 -3.50 12.85 -2.32
C GLU A 141 -4.98 13.21 -2.41
N ASN A 142 -5.55 13.18 -3.62
CA ASN A 142 -6.91 13.65 -3.91
C ASN A 142 -7.95 12.52 -4.00
N THR A 143 -7.49 11.27 -3.98
CA THR A 143 -8.37 10.09 -4.00
C THR A 143 -9.09 9.88 -2.67
N ARG A 144 -10.41 9.66 -2.75
CA ARG A 144 -11.21 9.14 -1.64
C ARG A 144 -10.83 7.69 -1.32
N LYS A 145 -10.85 7.34 -0.05
CA LYS A 145 -10.34 6.06 0.45
C LYS A 145 -11.34 5.51 1.45
N VAL A 146 -11.79 4.29 1.22
CA VAL A 146 -12.70 3.61 2.13
C VAL A 146 -11.90 2.70 3.06
N TYR A 147 -12.14 2.86 4.36
CA TYR A 147 -11.53 2.10 5.43
C TYR A 147 -12.59 1.28 6.15
N ARG A 148 -12.18 0.09 6.61
CA ARG A 148 -12.94 -0.70 7.58
C ARG A 148 -12.10 -0.91 8.81
N ALA A 149 -12.58 -0.39 9.95
CA ALA A 149 -11.86 -0.40 11.21
C ALA A 149 -12.65 -1.19 12.27
N LEU A 150 -11.99 -2.17 12.89
CA LEU A 150 -12.48 -2.76 14.14
C LEU A 150 -11.99 -1.86 15.27
N THR A 151 -12.92 -1.41 16.10
CA THR A 151 -12.67 -0.42 17.16
C THR A 151 -13.10 -0.97 18.50
N TYR A 152 -12.41 -0.51 19.53
CA TYR A 152 -12.66 -0.86 20.91
C TYR A 152 -12.91 0.41 21.73
N SER A 153 -13.85 0.35 22.66
CA SER A 153 -14.07 1.40 23.65
C SER A 153 -13.88 0.83 25.05
N ASN A 154 -13.19 1.58 25.90
CA ASN A 154 -13.11 1.31 27.34
C ASN A 154 -14.46 1.58 28.02
N GLU A 155 -15.32 2.39 27.41
CA GLU A 155 -16.65 2.69 27.93
C GLU A 155 -17.67 1.63 27.51
N LYS A 156 -18.65 1.39 28.37
CA LYS A 156 -19.71 0.40 28.15
C LYS A 156 -20.70 0.90 27.09
N VAL A 157 -20.46 0.52 25.84
CA VAL A 157 -21.43 0.66 24.75
C VAL A 157 -22.17 -0.67 24.59
N THR A 158 -23.48 -0.63 24.75
CA THR A 158 -24.38 -1.77 24.58
C THR A 158 -25.06 -1.70 23.21
N LYS A 159 -25.76 -2.78 22.83
CA LYS A 159 -26.51 -2.79 21.58
C LYS A 159 -27.58 -1.69 21.55
N ASP A 160 -28.22 -1.45 22.69
CA ASP A 160 -29.35 -0.51 22.81
C ASP A 160 -28.90 0.95 22.66
N ASN A 161 -27.73 1.31 23.20
CA ASN A 161 -27.23 2.69 23.11
C ASN A 161 -26.39 2.96 21.86
N PHE A 162 -25.90 1.92 21.17
CA PHE A 162 -25.01 2.06 20.01
C PHE A 162 -25.61 2.92 18.89
N GLY A 163 -26.89 2.75 18.56
CA GLY A 163 -27.55 3.51 17.49
C GLY A 163 -27.55 5.02 17.75
N ASN A 164 -27.87 5.41 18.98
CA ASN A 164 -27.86 6.82 19.39
C ASN A 164 -26.45 7.42 19.39
N LEU A 165 -25.45 6.65 19.84
CA LEU A 165 -24.04 7.08 19.82
C LEU A 165 -23.51 7.21 18.38
N LEU A 166 -23.85 6.26 17.50
CA LEU A 166 -23.50 6.31 16.08
C LEU A 166 -24.11 7.55 15.41
N LYS A 167 -25.39 7.87 15.70
CA LYS A 167 -26.03 9.08 15.19
C LYS A 167 -25.28 10.34 15.62
N LYS A 168 -24.95 10.47 16.92
CA LYS A 168 -24.16 11.59 17.44
C LYS A 168 -22.79 11.69 16.77
N LEU A 169 -22.10 10.56 16.54
CA LEU A 169 -20.82 10.52 15.84
C LEU A 169 -20.96 11.02 14.39
N LYS A 170 -21.98 10.57 13.66
CA LYS A 170 -22.29 11.05 12.30
C LYS A 170 -22.52 12.55 12.28
N ASP A 171 -23.39 13.06 13.15
CA ASP A 171 -23.72 14.49 13.22
C ASP A 171 -22.47 15.37 13.49
N THR A 172 -21.51 14.82 14.24
CA THR A 172 -20.28 15.51 14.65
C THR A 172 -19.14 15.40 13.63
N LEU A 173 -19.02 14.28 12.92
CA LEU A 173 -17.85 13.97 12.10
C LEU A 173 -18.15 13.90 10.60
N GLU A 174 -19.32 13.38 10.23
CA GLU A 174 -19.67 13.15 8.84
C GLU A 174 -19.92 14.49 8.14
N ASN A 175 -19.27 14.66 7.00
CA ASN A 175 -19.23 15.87 6.21
C ASN A 175 -18.71 17.14 6.94
N LYS A 176 -18.14 16.99 8.14
CA LYS A 176 -17.52 18.10 8.88
C LYS A 176 -16.01 18.21 8.58
N LYS A 177 -15.46 19.40 8.82
CA LYS A 177 -14.03 19.68 8.64
C LYS A 177 -13.26 19.22 9.88
N ILE A 178 -12.31 18.33 9.69
CA ILE A 178 -11.44 17.79 10.74
C ILE A 178 -10.06 18.43 10.61
N HIS A 179 -9.58 19.03 11.70
CA HIS A 179 -8.26 19.63 11.79
C HIS A 179 -7.26 18.63 12.38
N GLN A 180 -6.61 17.85 11.51
CA GLN A 180 -5.69 16.80 11.93
C GLN A 180 -4.25 17.33 11.98
N ARG A 181 -3.69 17.48 13.20
CA ARG A 181 -2.24 17.72 13.39
C ARG A 181 -1.43 16.49 12.98
N THR A 182 -0.16 16.68 12.65
CA THR A 182 0.71 15.58 12.23
C THR A 182 0.86 14.57 13.38
N PRO A 183 0.53 13.28 13.18
CA PRO A 183 0.60 12.31 14.27
C PRO A 183 2.02 12.16 14.83
N VAL A 184 2.14 12.06 16.16
CA VAL A 184 3.44 11.96 16.87
C VAL A 184 4.31 10.82 16.32
N ARG A 185 3.72 9.66 16.02
CA ARG A 185 4.47 8.50 15.48
C ARG A 185 5.18 8.76 14.15
N VAL A 186 4.78 9.80 13.40
CA VAL A 186 5.42 10.18 12.12
C VAL A 186 6.17 11.52 12.19
N SER A 187 6.23 12.18 13.36
CA SER A 187 6.86 13.50 13.50
C SER A 187 8.35 13.48 13.14
N HIS A 188 9.07 12.40 13.46
CA HIS A 188 10.48 12.22 13.10
C HIS A 188 10.75 12.15 11.58
N ARG A 189 9.71 12.03 10.74
CA ARG A 189 9.82 11.97 9.27
C ARG A 189 9.04 13.05 8.54
N ARG A 190 8.22 13.84 9.24
CA ARG A 190 7.30 14.79 8.61
C ARG A 190 7.26 16.08 9.42
N ALA A 191 7.31 17.20 8.72
CA ALA A 191 7.05 18.50 9.29
C ALA A 191 5.70 18.51 10.03
N ASP A 192 5.69 19.10 11.22
CA ASP A 192 4.46 19.29 11.97
C ASP A 192 3.58 20.32 11.25
N LYS A 193 2.33 19.92 11.03
CA LYS A 193 1.36 20.66 10.22
C LYS A 193 -0.04 20.15 10.52
N ILE A 194 -0.98 21.08 10.60
CA ILE A 194 -2.42 20.79 10.64
C ILE A 194 -2.94 20.66 9.21
N ARG A 195 -3.61 19.55 8.91
CA ARG A 195 -4.24 19.30 7.61
C ARG A 195 -5.74 19.20 7.78
N ASN A 196 -6.45 19.87 6.90
CA ASN A 196 -7.91 19.78 6.82
C ASN A 196 -8.27 18.45 6.16
N LYS A 197 -9.08 17.66 6.84
CA LYS A 197 -9.63 16.37 6.38
C LYS A 197 -11.15 16.38 6.51
N LYS A 198 -11.80 15.46 5.81
CA LYS A 198 -13.24 15.30 5.80
C LYS A 198 -13.54 13.80 5.78
N ILE A 199 -14.46 13.37 6.63
CA ILE A 199 -15.10 12.06 6.52
C ILE A 199 -16.36 12.27 5.70
N TYR A 200 -16.48 11.60 4.57
CA TYR A 200 -17.62 11.70 3.66
C TYR A 200 -18.77 10.80 4.08
N LEU A 201 -18.45 9.62 4.61
CA LEU A 201 -19.40 8.62 5.06
C LEU A 201 -18.86 7.91 6.32
N LEU A 202 -19.72 7.72 7.32
CA LEU A 202 -19.41 6.94 8.51
C LEU A 202 -20.51 5.92 8.78
N GLU A 203 -20.31 4.64 8.48
CA GLU A 203 -21.25 3.58 8.89
C GLU A 203 -20.70 2.81 10.07
N GLY A 204 -21.58 2.34 10.95
CA GLY A 204 -21.19 1.61 12.16
C GLY A 204 -22.01 0.34 12.34
N LYS A 205 -21.34 -0.74 12.75
CA LYS A 205 -21.94 -2.02 13.08
C LYS A 205 -21.52 -2.44 14.49
N PHE A 206 -22.51 -2.68 15.34
CA PHE A 206 -22.29 -3.29 16.65
C PHE A 206 -21.85 -4.75 16.49
N ILE A 207 -20.78 -5.15 17.18
CA ILE A 207 -20.31 -6.54 17.19
C ILE A 207 -20.61 -7.20 18.52
N LYS A 208 -20.09 -6.62 19.61
CA LYS A 208 -20.33 -7.05 21.00
C LYS A 208 -20.07 -5.87 21.93
N PRO A 209 -20.40 -5.94 23.23
CA PRO A 209 -20.14 -4.84 24.16
C PRO A 209 -18.68 -4.37 24.08
N GLY A 210 -18.49 -3.06 23.89
CA GLY A 210 -17.17 -2.44 23.75
C GLY A 210 -16.48 -2.62 22.39
N VAL A 211 -17.03 -3.39 21.43
CA VAL A 211 -16.41 -3.67 20.13
C VAL A 211 -17.35 -3.37 18.95
N PHE A 212 -16.87 -2.57 18.01
CA PHE A 212 -17.66 -2.09 16.86
C PHE A 212 -16.82 -2.10 15.58
N GLU A 213 -17.47 -2.29 14.45
CA GLU A 213 -16.86 -2.11 13.14
C GLU A 213 -17.36 -0.80 12.52
N PHE A 214 -16.45 0.04 12.03
CA PHE A 214 -16.79 1.24 11.28
C PHE A 214 -16.33 1.12 9.83
N LEU A 215 -17.19 1.56 8.91
CA LEU A 215 -16.84 1.88 7.53
C LEU A 215 -16.68 3.40 7.43
N ILE A 216 -15.55 3.87 6.92
CA ILE A 216 -15.19 5.30 6.89
C ILE A 216 -14.67 5.63 5.49
N GLU A 217 -15.29 6.61 4.80
CA GLU A 217 -14.79 7.17 3.54
C GLU A 217 -14.22 8.59 3.72
#